data_AF-A0A841AEM2-F1
#
_entry.id   AF-A0A841AEM2-F1
#
_cell.length_a   1.000
_cell.length_b   1.000
_cell.length_c   1.000
_cell.angle_alpha   90.00
_cell.angle_beta   90.00
_cell.angle_gamma   90.00
#
_symmetry.space_group_name_H-M   'P 1'
#
loop_
_entity.id
_entity.type
_entity.pdbx_description
1 polymer ?
#
loop_
_entity_poly.entity_id
_entity_poly.type
_entity_poly.pdbx_seq_one_letter_code
_entity_poly.pdbx_strand_id
1 'polypeptide(L)'
;MTSTAPDTATLTSRQRSHFRKRLDDDRTETAELIIRLDADVASFHGSRAGSSVDDEHDPEGPTLAFEQSQASAILEQTRVHLSQIDKALERLEAGTFGSCVTCLRPIPVARLEARPYSTQCVACASVAR
;
A
#
# COMPACT_ATOMS: atom_id res chain seq x y z
N MET A 1 28.94 -31.68 -3.83
CA MET A 1 28.10 -32.88 -3.71
C MET A 1 26.98 -32.52 -2.75
N THR A 2 26.15 -31.58 -3.19
CA THR A 2 24.75 -31.78 -3.65
C THR A 2 23.79 -31.79 -2.49
N SER A 3 23.23 -30.61 -2.21
CA SER A 3 21.85 -30.52 -1.74
C SER A 3 21.19 -29.33 -2.44
N THR A 4 20.85 -29.57 -3.70
CA THR A 4 19.81 -28.83 -4.41
C THR A 4 18.49 -29.41 -3.93
N ALA A 5 17.80 -28.72 -3.03
CA ALA A 5 16.38 -28.95 -2.75
C ALA A 5 15.60 -27.79 -3.40
N PRO A 6 14.48 -28.06 -4.10
CA PRO A 6 13.85 -27.06 -4.95
C PRO A 6 13.05 -26.07 -4.10
N ASP A 7 13.29 -24.76 -4.28
CA ASP A 7 12.55 -23.63 -3.70
C ASP A 7 11.08 -23.58 -4.19
N THR A 8 10.33 -24.62 -3.86
CA THR A 8 8.93 -24.88 -4.25
C THR A 8 8.03 -25.02 -3.03
N ALA A 9 8.47 -24.57 -1.85
CA ALA A 9 7.71 -24.72 -0.63
C ALA A 9 6.63 -23.65 -0.54
N THR A 10 5.39 -24.06 -0.79
CA THR A 10 4.15 -23.39 -0.35
C THR A 10 4.33 -22.90 1.09
N LEU A 11 3.93 -21.65 1.38
CA LEU A 11 4.07 -21.04 2.70
C LEU A 11 3.51 -21.95 3.81
N THR A 12 4.32 -22.19 4.85
CA THR A 12 3.90 -22.94 6.04
C THR A 12 2.78 -22.21 6.80
N SER A 13 1.99 -22.94 7.60
CA SER A 13 0.95 -22.35 8.45
C SER A 13 1.50 -21.25 9.38
N ARG A 14 2.70 -21.44 9.93
CA ARG A 14 3.40 -20.46 10.76
C ARG A 14 3.73 -19.18 9.98
N GLN A 15 4.26 -19.31 8.76
CA GLN A 15 4.55 -18.16 7.90
C GLN A 15 3.26 -17.43 7.48
N ARG A 16 2.19 -18.16 7.14
CA ARG A 16 0.90 -17.54 6.83
C ARG A 16 0.33 -16.76 8.03
N SER A 17 0.47 -17.30 9.24
CA SER A 17 0.08 -16.60 10.48
C SER A 17 0.91 -15.34 10.70
N HIS A 18 2.23 -15.42 10.50
CA HIS A 18 3.13 -14.26 10.58
C HIS A 18 2.73 -13.15 9.60
N PHE A 19 2.54 -13.47 8.32
CA PHE A 19 2.14 -12.48 7.32
C PHE A 19 0.74 -11.93 7.55
N ARG A 20 -0.21 -12.75 8.04
CA ARG A 20 -1.56 -12.28 8.40
C ARG A 20 -1.49 -11.22 9.47
N LYS A 21 -0.78 -11.49 10.58
CA LYS A 21 -0.62 -10.52 11.65
C LYS A 21 0.00 -9.21 11.12
N ARG A 22 1.07 -9.33 10.34
CA ARG A 22 1.77 -8.17 9.80
C ARG A 22 0.90 -7.31 8.87
N LEU A 23 0.05 -7.96 8.07
CA LEU A 23 -0.89 -7.27 7.19
C LEU A 23 -2.04 -6.61 7.97
N ASP A 24 -2.50 -7.22 9.06
CA ASP A 24 -3.54 -6.64 9.94
C ASP A 24 -3.04 -5.41 10.70
N ASP A 25 -1.81 -5.48 11.20
CA ASP A 25 -1.11 -4.35 11.83
C ASP A 25 -0.97 -3.19 10.80
N ASP A 26 -0.42 -3.48 9.60
CA ASP A 26 -0.25 -2.50 8.50
C ASP A 26 -1.58 -1.91 8.03
N ARG A 27 -2.66 -2.72 7.99
CA ARG A 27 -4.02 -2.27 7.63
C ARG A 27 -4.52 -1.23 8.62
N THR A 28 -4.34 -1.48 9.91
CA THR A 28 -4.80 -0.59 10.98
C THR A 28 -4.04 0.73 10.92
N GLU A 29 -2.70 0.68 10.86
CA GLU A 29 -1.85 1.87 10.74
C GLU A 29 -2.18 2.70 9.48
N THR A 30 -2.37 2.04 8.35
CA THR A 30 -2.72 2.69 7.08
C THR A 30 -4.10 3.36 7.15
N ALA A 31 -5.09 2.69 7.76
CA ALA A 31 -6.43 3.26 7.93
C ALA A 31 -6.43 4.50 8.83
N GLU A 32 -5.67 4.49 9.92
CA GLU A 32 -5.49 5.65 10.79
C GLU A 32 -4.78 6.80 10.08
N LEU A 33 -3.78 6.50 9.23
CA LEU A 33 -3.12 7.51 8.41
C LEU A 33 -4.08 8.16 7.41
N ILE A 34 -4.96 7.37 6.77
CA ILE A 34 -5.98 7.89 5.86
C ILE A 34 -6.89 8.87 6.60
N ILE A 35 -7.36 8.54 7.81
CA ILE A 35 -8.21 9.43 8.61
C ILE A 35 -7.52 10.77 8.87
N ARG A 36 -6.23 10.76 9.23
CA ARG A 36 -5.45 11.98 9.47
C ARG A 36 -5.29 12.82 8.21
N LEU A 37 -4.85 12.20 7.11
CA LEU A 37 -4.64 12.90 5.84
C LEU A 37 -5.94 13.47 5.27
N ASP A 38 -7.07 12.77 5.43
CA ASP A 38 -8.38 13.26 5.01
C ASP A 38 -8.79 14.52 5.78
N ALA A 39 -8.56 14.54 7.10
CA ALA A 39 -8.79 15.72 7.93
C ALA A 39 -7.87 16.90 7.56
N ASP A 40 -6.60 16.64 7.24
CA ASP A 40 -5.66 17.66 6.77
C ASP A 40 -6.16 18.27 5.46
N VAL A 41 -6.48 17.43 4.45
CA VAL A 41 -7.02 17.87 3.15
C VAL A 41 -8.30 18.70 3.34
N ALA A 42 -9.23 18.25 4.18
CA ALA A 42 -10.47 18.98 4.46
C ALA A 42 -10.23 20.36 5.11
N SER A 43 -9.22 20.47 5.97
CA SER A 43 -8.87 21.73 6.64
C SER A 43 -8.42 22.81 5.66
N PHE A 44 -7.66 22.45 4.61
CA PHE A 44 -7.26 23.39 3.56
C PHE A 44 -8.46 23.93 2.75
N HIS A 45 -9.45 23.08 2.47
CA HIS A 45 -10.68 23.49 1.77
C HIS A 45 -11.55 24.44 2.62
N GLY A 46 -11.63 24.21 3.93
CA GLY A 46 -12.35 25.08 4.86
C GLY A 46 -11.76 26.49 4.96
N SER A 47 -10.43 26.60 4.98
CA SER A 47 -9.72 27.89 5.03
C SER A 47 -10.00 28.78 3.81
N ARG A 48 -10.07 28.19 2.60
CA ARG A 48 -10.43 28.90 1.35
C ARG A 48 -11.91 29.34 1.31
N ALA A 49 -12.81 28.56 1.90
CA ALA A 49 -14.23 28.90 1.91
C ALA A 49 -14.58 30.04 2.88
N GLY A 50 -13.75 30.27 3.91
CA GLY A 50 -13.90 31.37 4.87
C GLY A 50 -13.26 32.70 4.46
N SER A 51 -12.40 32.70 3.44
CA SER A 51 -11.67 33.88 2.96
C SER A 51 -12.42 34.55 1.80
N SER A 52 -13.36 35.44 2.10
CA SER A 52 -14.01 36.32 1.11
C SER A 52 -13.11 37.50 0.70
N VAL A 53 -11.84 37.24 0.39
CA VAL A 53 -10.86 38.29 0.05
C VAL A 53 -10.35 38.09 -1.37
N ASP A 54 -10.30 39.23 -2.07
CA ASP A 54 -9.69 39.48 -3.36
C ASP A 54 -8.34 38.73 -3.49
N ASP A 55 -8.35 37.61 -4.22
CA ASP A 55 -7.32 36.54 -4.28
C ASP A 55 -6.05 36.97 -5.05
N GLU A 56 -5.93 38.24 -5.43
CA GLU A 56 -4.93 38.72 -6.38
C GLU A 56 -3.60 39.13 -5.72
N HIS A 57 -3.52 39.14 -4.38
CA HIS A 57 -2.34 39.58 -3.62
C HIS A 57 -1.94 38.68 -2.44
N ASP A 58 -2.27 37.39 -2.44
CA ASP A 58 -1.71 36.45 -1.46
C ASP A 58 -0.39 35.82 -1.98
N PRO A 59 0.79 36.21 -1.44
CA PRO A 59 2.05 35.58 -1.82
C PRO A 59 2.14 34.10 -1.43
N GLU A 60 1.31 33.63 -0.49
CA GLU A 60 1.30 32.25 0.00
C GLU A 60 0.32 31.34 -0.77
N GLY A 61 -0.57 31.91 -1.58
CA GLY A 61 -1.60 31.17 -2.34
C GLY A 61 -1.06 30.03 -3.22
N PRO A 62 0.04 30.23 -4.00
CA PRO A 62 0.70 29.17 -4.75
C PRO A 62 1.30 28.07 -3.87
N THR A 63 1.86 28.43 -2.71
CA THR A 63 2.45 27.50 -1.74
C THR A 63 1.38 26.61 -1.11
N LEU A 64 0.27 27.21 -0.65
CA LEU A 64 -0.86 26.47 -0.07
C LEU A 64 -1.53 25.54 -1.08
N ALA A 65 -1.65 25.96 -2.34
CA ALA A 65 -2.17 25.09 -3.41
C ALA A 65 -1.23 23.89 -3.66
N PHE A 66 0.09 24.10 -3.62
CA PHE A 66 1.06 23.02 -3.75
C PHE A 66 0.98 22.03 -2.58
N GLU A 67 0.95 22.51 -1.34
CA GLU A 67 0.84 21.67 -0.14
C GLU A 67 -0.45 20.83 -0.15
N GLN A 68 -1.58 21.43 -0.53
CA GLN A 68 -2.85 20.73 -0.68
C GLN A 68 -2.77 19.64 -1.75
N SER A 69 -2.13 19.92 -2.89
CA SER A 69 -1.94 18.94 -3.97
C SER A 69 -1.08 17.76 -3.52
N GLN A 70 -0.04 18.03 -2.71
CA GLN A 70 0.84 17.01 -2.16
C GLN A 70 0.10 16.14 -1.15
N ALA A 71 -0.62 16.73 -0.19
CA ALA A 71 -1.41 15.99 0.79
C ALA A 71 -2.46 15.09 0.11
N SER A 72 -3.12 15.60 -0.92
CA SER A 72 -4.10 14.83 -1.71
C SER A 72 -3.48 13.65 -2.44
N ALA A 73 -2.28 13.85 -3.04
CA ALA A 73 -1.57 12.78 -3.72
C ALA A 73 -1.10 11.68 -2.75
N ILE A 74 -0.64 12.06 -1.56
CA ILE A 74 -0.26 11.10 -0.51
C ILE A 74 -1.49 10.32 -0.05
N LEU A 75 -2.61 10.98 0.23
CA LEU A 75 -3.87 10.35 0.62
C LEU A 75 -4.33 9.30 -0.40
N GLU A 76 -4.29 9.62 -1.70
CA GLU A 76 -4.65 8.68 -2.75
C GLU A 76 -3.70 7.47 -2.79
N GLN A 77 -2.39 7.71 -2.69
CA GLN A 77 -1.41 6.61 -2.63
C GLN A 77 -1.63 5.72 -1.39
N THR A 78 -1.95 6.29 -0.24
CA THR A 78 -2.25 5.54 0.99
C THR A 78 -3.52 4.70 0.84
N ARG A 79 -4.56 5.21 0.19
CA ARG A 79 -5.78 4.44 -0.13
C ARG A 79 -5.48 3.26 -1.06
N VAL A 80 -4.65 3.46 -2.06
CA VAL A 80 -4.18 2.39 -2.94
C VAL A 80 -3.40 1.32 -2.16
N HIS A 81 -2.52 1.74 -1.25
CA HIS A 81 -1.78 0.82 -0.36
C HIS A 81 -2.74 0.00 0.52
N LEU A 82 -3.74 0.63 1.15
CA LEU A 82 -4.77 -0.07 1.93
C LEU A 82 -5.49 -1.13 1.09
N SER A 83 -5.91 -0.79 -0.14
CA SER A 83 -6.55 -1.75 -1.04
C SER A 83 -5.64 -2.93 -1.39
N GLN A 84 -4.32 -2.71 -1.50
CA GLN A 84 -3.36 -3.79 -1.75
C GLN A 84 -3.21 -4.72 -0.53
N ILE A 85 -3.25 -4.17 0.68
CA ILE A 85 -3.27 -4.94 1.94
C ILE A 85 -4.54 -5.78 2.03
N ASP A 86 -5.72 -5.18 1.80
CA ASP A 86 -7.01 -5.86 1.85
C ASP A 86 -7.02 -7.06 0.88
N LYS A 87 -6.60 -6.85 -0.36
CA LYS A 87 -6.45 -7.94 -1.36
C LYS A 87 -5.44 -9.01 -0.95
N ALA A 88 -4.44 -8.67 -0.14
CA ALA A 88 -3.49 -9.64 0.40
C ALA A 88 -4.11 -10.50 1.50
N LEU A 89 -4.92 -9.89 2.37
CA LEU A 89 -5.70 -10.58 3.40
C LEU A 89 -6.76 -11.50 2.78
N GLU A 90 -7.48 -11.05 1.76
CA GLU A 90 -8.43 -11.88 0.99
C GLU A 90 -7.74 -13.13 0.40
N ARG A 91 -6.54 -12.98 -0.16
CA ARG A 91 -5.75 -14.13 -0.66
C ARG A 91 -5.29 -15.06 0.46
N LEU A 92 -5.06 -14.53 1.67
CA LEU A 92 -4.71 -15.34 2.83
C LEU A 92 -5.90 -16.20 3.30
N GLU A 93 -7.12 -15.67 3.19
CA GLU A 93 -8.37 -16.39 3.45
C GLU A 93 -8.66 -17.42 2.36
N ALA A 94 -8.50 -17.03 1.09
CA ALA A 94 -8.72 -17.90 -0.06
C ALA A 94 -7.65 -19.00 -0.26
N GLY A 95 -6.61 -19.04 0.58
CA GLY A 95 -5.52 -20.03 0.46
C GLY A 95 -4.44 -19.67 -0.56
N THR A 96 -4.67 -18.70 -1.46
CA THR A 96 -3.82 -18.38 -2.61
C THR A 96 -2.64 -17.45 -2.31
N PHE A 97 -2.56 -16.88 -1.11
CA PHE A 97 -1.45 -16.02 -0.69
C PHE A 97 -0.09 -16.70 -0.86
N GLY A 98 0.88 -15.93 -1.36
CA GLY A 98 2.22 -16.40 -1.68
C GLY A 98 2.35 -17.07 -3.04
N SER A 99 1.31 -17.08 -3.87
CA SER A 99 1.37 -17.58 -5.26
C SER A 99 1.29 -16.41 -6.25
N CYS A 100 2.11 -16.45 -7.30
CA CYS A 100 2.11 -15.42 -8.34
C CYS A 100 0.83 -15.49 -9.16
N VAL A 101 0.13 -14.37 -9.32
CA VAL A 101 -1.12 -14.31 -10.11
C VAL A 101 -0.92 -14.54 -11.62
N THR A 102 0.32 -14.43 -12.11
CA THR A 102 0.63 -14.55 -13.54
C THR A 102 1.12 -15.94 -13.92
N CYS A 103 2.06 -16.52 -13.16
CA CYS A 103 2.66 -17.81 -13.48
C CYS A 103 2.36 -18.91 -12.46
N LEU A 104 1.58 -18.61 -11.41
CA LEU A 104 1.18 -19.52 -10.33
C LEU A 104 2.33 -20.11 -9.50
N ARG A 105 3.59 -19.73 -9.79
CA ARG A 105 4.75 -20.14 -9.00
C ARG A 105 4.77 -19.43 -7.64
N PRO A 106 5.39 -20.04 -6.62
CA PRO A 106 5.58 -19.40 -5.32
C PRO A 106 6.30 -18.04 -5.44
N ILE A 107 5.83 -17.07 -4.66
CA ILE A 107 6.52 -15.79 -4.47
C ILE A 107 7.57 -16.00 -3.38
N PRO A 108 8.86 -15.65 -3.63
CA PRO A 108 9.90 -15.83 -2.63
C PRO A 108 9.55 -15.16 -1.30
N VAL A 109 9.79 -15.84 -0.19
CA VAL A 109 9.48 -15.31 1.15
C VAL A 109 10.17 -13.97 1.39
N ALA A 110 11.44 -13.83 1.01
CA ALA A 110 12.16 -12.55 1.10
C ALA A 110 11.45 -11.37 0.38
N ARG A 111 10.71 -11.66 -0.70
CA ARG A 111 9.92 -10.64 -1.41
C ARG A 111 8.65 -10.28 -0.64
N LEU A 112 7.98 -11.27 -0.02
CA LEU A 112 6.84 -11.03 0.85
C LEU A 112 7.25 -10.33 2.14
N GLU A 113 8.45 -10.61 2.66
CA GLU A 113 9.03 -9.89 3.79
C GLU A 113 9.30 -8.42 3.44
N ALA A 114 9.77 -8.13 2.24
CA ALA A 114 9.96 -6.75 1.79
C ALA A 114 8.62 -6.05 1.46
N ARG A 115 7.69 -6.76 0.82
CA ARG A 115 6.39 -6.23 0.36
C ARG A 115 5.31 -7.32 0.48
N PRO A 116 4.58 -7.39 1.60
CA PRO A 116 3.68 -8.52 1.91
C PRO A 116 2.44 -8.55 1.01
N TYR A 117 2.05 -7.42 0.43
CA TYR A 117 0.96 -7.32 -0.52
C TYR A 117 1.33 -7.72 -1.97
N SER A 118 2.59 -8.12 -2.24
CA SER A 118 3.03 -8.53 -3.57
C SER A 118 2.13 -9.62 -4.21
N THR A 119 1.72 -9.42 -5.46
CA THR A 119 0.90 -10.36 -6.25
C THR A 119 1.71 -11.17 -7.25
N GLN A 120 2.94 -10.75 -7.55
CA GLN A 120 3.79 -11.34 -8.59
C GLN A 120 5.16 -11.74 -8.06
N CYS A 121 5.71 -12.81 -8.63
CA CYS A 121 7.11 -13.20 -8.42
C CYS A 121 8.06 -12.20 -9.11
N VAL A 122 9.35 -12.26 -8.76
CA VAL A 122 10.38 -11.34 -9.29
C VAL A 122 10.41 -11.38 -10.82
N ALA A 123 10.38 -12.58 -11.42
CA ALA A 123 10.44 -12.76 -12.86
C ALA A 123 9.23 -12.17 -13.61
N CYS A 124 8.01 -12.33 -13.09
CA CYS A 124 6.82 -11.74 -13.73
C CYS A 124 6.78 -10.22 -13.55
N ALA A 125 7.21 -9.73 -12.39
CA ALA A 125 7.24 -8.30 -12.12
C ALA A 125 8.32 -7.56 -12.93
N SER A 126 9.41 -8.22 -13.32
CA SER A 126 10.47 -7.61 -14.14
C SER A 126 10.11 -7.47 -15.62
N VAL A 127 9.14 -8.25 -16.12
CA VAL A 127 8.72 -8.25 -17.53
C VAL A 127 7.61 -7.24 -17.80
N ALA A 128 6.82 -6.86 -16.78
CA ALA A 128 5.71 -5.91 -16.91
C ALA A 128 6.16 -4.42 -16.94
N ARG A 129 7.41 -4.15 -17.34
CA ARG A 129 8.05 -2.83 -17.22
C ARG A 129 8.21 -2.14 -18.56
#